data_AF-A0AAD7LUH5-F1
#
_entry.id   AF-A0AAD7LUH5-F1
#
_cell.length_a   1.000
_cell.length_b   1.000
_cell.length_c   1.000
_cell.angle_alpha   90.00
_cell.angle_beta   90.00
_cell.angle_gamma   90.00
#
_symmetry.space_group_name_H-M   'P 1'
#
loop_
_entity.id
_entity.type
_entity.pdbx_description
1 polymer ?
#
loop_
_entity_poly.entity_id
_entity_poly.type
_entity_poly.pdbx_seq_one_letter_code
_entity_poly.pdbx_strand_id
1 'polypeptide(L)'
;MIMNGCTLIKTNLMLFCIYNRDYVPLYANKVGPFHNPSETYRHFDLPFCLPAHVQEKTEALGEVLNGDRLVVAPYKLNFITEKQSDVVCKKKLTKEEVAQFRTAVSKDYYFQMYYDDLPIWGFLGKFDSEGPSEVKYYLFKHLYFDILYNEDRVIEVSAKSDPNDLVDLTEDKEVDVAFTYSVKWKETDTPFEQRMDKYSQTSSLPHHLEIHWFSIINTCVTVVLLTGFLATILTRVLKNDFVKYTHDEEAVDDQEETGWKYIHGDVFRYPKYKSLFAAAFGSGTQLFTLAVFIFVLALVGVFLSMQPGSSVYCTCCHICSYIWNCRLYRSFFLLPARRNKLGEEFVINWKPVLWTFVFDFFLSQYRCNCL
;
A
#
# COMPACT_ATOMS: atom_id res chain seq x y z
N MET A 1 -2.41 5.27 -27.72
CA MET A 1 -3.01 6.46 -27.07
C MET A 1 -1.83 7.32 -26.63
N ILE A 2 -1.70 8.55 -27.12
CA ILE A 2 -0.59 9.42 -26.71
C ILE A 2 -1.06 10.12 -25.43
N MET A 3 -0.45 9.78 -24.30
CA MET A 3 -0.54 10.58 -23.07
C MET A 3 0.85 11.17 -22.83
N ASN A 4 0.93 12.49 -22.71
CA ASN A 4 2.12 13.22 -22.26
C ASN A 4 3.44 12.87 -22.99
N GLY A 5 3.42 12.86 -24.33
CA GLY A 5 4.65 12.75 -25.12
C GLY A 5 5.26 11.34 -25.22
N CYS A 6 4.59 10.31 -24.69
CA CYS A 6 5.03 8.92 -24.82
C CYS A 6 4.10 8.13 -25.76
N THR A 7 4.69 7.27 -26.61
CA THR A 7 3.91 6.31 -27.42
C THR A 7 3.62 5.07 -26.59
N LEU A 8 2.39 4.95 -26.09
CA LEU A 8 1.93 3.76 -25.37
C LEU A 8 1.74 2.59 -26.35
N ILE A 9 2.64 1.61 -26.31
CA ILE A 9 2.48 0.33 -27.02
C ILE A 9 1.85 -0.68 -26.07
N LYS A 10 0.72 -1.26 -26.48
CA LYS A 10 0.00 -2.31 -25.73
C LYS A 10 0.48 -3.66 -26.24
N THR A 11 1.29 -4.38 -25.46
CA THR A 11 1.62 -5.78 -25.74
C THR A 11 1.34 -6.64 -24.50
N ASN A 12 0.33 -7.50 -24.65
CA ASN A 12 -0.10 -8.64 -23.83
C ASN A 12 -0.27 -8.55 -22.29
N LEU A 13 0.17 -7.52 -21.58
CA LEU A 13 -0.28 -7.20 -20.20
C LEU A 13 0.33 -5.90 -19.61
N MET A 14 1.28 -5.26 -20.29
CA MET A 14 1.89 -3.99 -19.86
C MET A 14 1.72 -2.90 -20.92
N LEU A 15 1.44 -1.68 -20.43
CA LEU A 15 1.56 -0.43 -21.18
C LEU A 15 2.97 0.09 -20.94
N PHE A 16 3.78 0.18 -21.99
CA PHE A 16 5.13 0.72 -21.90
C PHE A 16 5.20 2.10 -22.55
N CYS A 17 6.02 2.98 -21.95
CA CYS A 17 6.38 4.25 -22.55
C CYS A 17 7.72 4.15 -23.28
N ILE A 18 7.68 4.43 -24.58
CA ILE A 18 8.87 4.62 -25.42
C ILE A 18 9.01 6.12 -25.66
N TYR A 19 10.19 6.65 -25.37
CA TYR A 19 10.50 8.07 -25.49
C TYR A 19 11.35 8.33 -26.74
N ASN A 20 10.84 9.12 -27.69
CA ASN A 20 11.55 9.45 -28.92
C ASN A 20 12.06 10.91 -28.88
N ARG A 21 13.04 11.18 -28.00
CA ARG A 21 13.53 12.55 -27.70
C ARG A 21 12.42 13.51 -27.23
N ASP A 22 11.34 12.96 -26.70
CA ASP A 22 10.18 13.71 -26.27
C ASP A 22 10.42 14.38 -24.91
N TYR A 23 9.59 15.40 -24.63
CA TYR A 23 9.53 16.04 -23.32
C TYR A 23 8.87 15.10 -22.32
N VAL A 24 9.60 14.75 -21.26
CA VAL A 24 9.07 13.96 -20.14
C VAL A 24 8.83 14.90 -18.96
N PRO A 25 7.58 15.04 -18.48
CA PRO A 25 7.28 15.92 -17.37
C PRO A 25 7.89 15.39 -16.06
N LEU A 26 8.58 16.28 -15.34
CA LEU A 26 8.98 16.06 -13.95
C LEU A 26 7.85 16.56 -13.04
N TYR A 27 7.43 15.74 -12.07
CA TYR A 27 6.40 16.11 -11.10
C TYR A 27 7.03 16.36 -9.73
N ALA A 28 6.79 17.52 -9.14
CA ALA A 28 7.09 17.78 -7.73
C ALA A 28 5.93 17.25 -6.87
N ASN A 29 6.26 16.60 -5.75
CA ASN A 29 5.29 16.03 -4.83
C ASN A 29 5.25 16.82 -3.52
N LYS A 30 6.20 16.53 -2.63
CA LYS A 30 6.19 17.01 -1.25
C LYS A 30 7.58 17.35 -0.73
N VAL A 31 7.60 18.10 0.36
CA VAL A 31 8.78 18.45 1.15
C VAL A 31 8.49 18.19 2.62
N GLY A 32 9.49 17.80 3.40
CA GLY A 32 9.30 17.55 4.82
C GLY A 32 10.62 17.29 5.56
N PRO A 33 10.61 17.35 6.90
CA PRO A 33 11.77 17.05 7.72
C PRO A 33 12.15 15.56 7.61
N PHE A 34 13.44 15.28 7.43
CA PHE A 34 13.93 13.90 7.36
C PHE A 34 13.67 13.10 8.65
N HIS A 35 13.77 13.75 9.81
CA HIS A 35 13.58 13.10 11.12
C HIS A 35 12.12 12.90 11.52
N ASN A 36 11.15 13.46 10.78
CA ASN A 36 9.71 13.29 11.05
C ASN A 36 8.93 13.07 9.75
N PRO A 37 8.97 11.86 9.17
CA PRO A 37 8.37 11.58 7.85
C PRO A 37 6.85 11.69 7.80
N SER A 38 6.17 11.73 8.95
CA SER A 38 4.72 11.95 9.03
C SER A 38 4.31 13.38 8.69
N GLU A 39 5.23 14.33 8.83
CA GLU A 39 5.00 15.75 8.53
C GLU A 39 5.41 16.02 7.07
N THR A 40 4.43 16.33 6.22
CA THR A 40 4.67 16.60 4.80
C THR A 40 3.92 17.85 4.35
N TYR A 41 4.59 18.67 3.54
CA TYR A 41 4.09 19.91 2.96
C TYR A 41 4.18 19.86 1.43
N ARG A 42 3.44 20.72 0.73
CA ARG A 42 3.54 20.77 -0.74
C ARG A 42 4.88 21.36 -1.12
N HIS A 43 5.45 20.88 -2.23
CA HIS A 43 6.75 21.37 -2.67
C HIS A 43 6.81 22.90 -2.85
N PHE A 44 5.74 23.49 -3.39
CA PHE A 44 5.62 24.94 -3.61
C PHE A 44 5.09 25.74 -2.40
N ASP A 45 4.90 25.11 -1.23
CA ASP A 45 4.66 25.87 0.01
C ASP A 45 5.97 26.55 0.47
N LEU A 46 7.12 25.99 0.11
CA LEU A 46 8.41 26.67 0.25
C LEU A 46 8.62 27.68 -0.90
N PRO A 47 9.41 28.75 -0.69
CA PRO A 47 9.54 29.84 -1.65
C PRO A 47 10.44 29.51 -2.86
N PHE A 48 10.26 28.33 -3.44
CA PHE A 48 10.78 27.94 -4.74
C PHE A 48 10.07 28.67 -5.89
N CYS A 49 10.51 28.40 -7.10
CA CYS A 49 9.93 29.00 -8.30
C CYS A 49 8.68 28.27 -8.75
N LEU A 50 7.55 28.96 -8.69
CA LEU A 50 6.31 28.47 -9.28
C LEU A 50 6.32 28.67 -10.81
N PRO A 51 5.86 27.69 -11.59
CA PRO A 51 5.55 27.89 -13.01
C PRO A 51 4.35 28.84 -13.18
N ALA A 52 4.30 29.57 -14.30
CA ALA A 52 3.22 30.51 -14.59
C ALA A 52 1.83 29.85 -14.68
N HIS A 53 1.78 28.58 -15.08
CA HIS A 53 0.59 27.75 -15.00
C HIS A 53 0.95 26.47 -14.25
N VAL A 54 0.44 26.33 -13.03
CA VAL A 54 0.53 25.08 -12.26
C VAL A 54 -0.40 24.07 -12.94
N GLN A 55 0.17 22.98 -13.45
CA GLN A 55 -0.58 21.86 -13.98
C GLN A 55 -0.49 20.71 -12.97
N GLU A 56 -1.62 20.35 -12.40
CA GLU A 56 -1.75 19.19 -11.51
C GLU A 56 -1.90 17.92 -12.34
N LYS A 57 -1.21 16.84 -11.96
CA LYS A 57 -1.41 15.52 -12.56
C LYS A 57 -2.73 14.96 -12.04
N THR A 58 -3.51 14.31 -12.90
CA THR A 58 -4.65 13.52 -12.42
C THR A 58 -4.12 12.28 -11.70
N GLU A 59 -4.42 12.18 -10.41
CA GLU A 59 -3.89 11.14 -9.53
C GLU A 59 -4.70 9.85 -9.60
N ALA A 60 -4.02 8.72 -9.54
CA ALA A 60 -4.63 7.41 -9.34
C ALA A 60 -5.07 7.23 -7.87
N LEU A 61 -5.99 6.30 -7.62
CA LEU A 61 -6.50 6.03 -6.26
C LEU A 61 -5.37 5.74 -5.25
N GLY A 62 -4.31 5.05 -5.68
CA GLY A 62 -3.13 4.79 -4.84
C GLY A 62 -2.35 6.05 -4.46
N GLU A 63 -2.14 6.96 -5.42
CA GLU A 63 -1.48 8.26 -5.21
C GLU A 63 -2.30 9.12 -4.23
N VAL A 64 -3.63 9.14 -4.39
CA VAL A 64 -4.55 9.85 -3.48
C VAL A 64 -4.50 9.28 -2.05
N LEU A 65 -4.48 7.96 -1.90
CA LEU A 65 -4.41 7.31 -0.59
C LEU A 65 -3.06 7.54 0.11
N ASN A 66 -1.97 7.64 -0.66
CA ASN A 66 -0.66 8.03 -0.16
C ASN A 66 -0.57 9.52 0.20
N GLY A 67 -1.58 10.31 -0.18
CA GLY A 67 -1.61 11.75 0.00
C GLY A 67 -0.60 12.48 -0.88
N ASP A 68 -0.23 11.89 -2.01
CA ASP A 68 0.62 12.55 -3.00
C ASP A 68 -0.13 13.74 -3.63
N ARG A 69 0.63 14.76 -4.03
CA ARG A 69 0.12 16.00 -4.63
C ARG A 69 1.02 16.38 -5.79
N LEU A 70 0.81 15.75 -6.93
CA LEU A 70 1.74 15.80 -8.06
C LEU A 70 1.49 17.03 -8.95
N VAL A 71 2.47 17.92 -9.00
CA VAL A 71 2.44 19.16 -9.78
C VAL A 71 3.63 19.24 -10.72
N VAL A 72 3.41 19.64 -11.98
CA VAL A 72 4.49 19.74 -12.97
C VAL A 72 5.54 20.75 -12.50
N ALA A 73 6.77 20.30 -12.36
CA ALA A 73 7.91 21.10 -11.96
C ALA A 73 8.49 21.88 -13.15
N PRO A 74 9.08 23.07 -12.95
CA PRO A 74 9.59 23.93 -14.03
C PRO A 74 10.92 23.45 -14.66
N TYR A 75 11.27 22.17 -14.54
CA TYR A 75 12.49 21.58 -15.10
C TYR A 75 12.20 20.89 -16.43
N LYS A 76 12.89 21.29 -17.50
CA LYS A 76 12.69 20.71 -18.84
C LYS A 76 13.69 19.61 -19.11
N LEU A 77 13.32 18.39 -18.72
CA LEU A 77 14.11 17.16 -18.88
C LEU A 77 13.67 16.39 -20.15
N ASN A 78 14.28 16.73 -21.28
CA ASN A 78 14.03 16.01 -22.54
C ASN A 78 14.89 14.74 -22.60
N PHE A 79 14.34 13.66 -23.14
CA PHE A 79 15.03 12.37 -23.24
C PHE A 79 16.35 12.49 -24.05
N ILE A 80 17.45 11.96 -23.50
CA ILE A 80 18.83 11.98 -24.07
C ILE A 80 19.40 13.40 -24.30
N THR A 81 18.71 14.46 -23.88
CA THR A 81 19.22 15.83 -24.03
C THR A 81 19.98 16.23 -22.78
N GLU A 82 21.31 16.27 -22.88
CA GLU A 82 22.17 16.80 -21.82
C GLU A 82 22.03 18.32 -21.71
N LYS A 83 22.07 18.81 -20.47
CA LYS A 83 22.05 20.24 -20.16
C LYS A 83 23.09 20.54 -19.11
N GLN A 84 23.79 21.66 -19.26
CA GLN A 84 24.73 22.14 -18.26
C GLN A 84 24.31 23.53 -17.82
N SER A 85 23.99 23.67 -16.53
CA SER A 85 23.64 24.94 -15.88
C SER A 85 22.55 25.75 -16.59
N ASP A 86 21.44 25.08 -16.88
CA ASP A 86 20.24 25.75 -17.38
C ASP A 86 19.53 26.45 -16.20
N VAL A 87 19.02 27.65 -16.43
CA VAL A 87 18.41 28.49 -15.39
C VAL A 87 16.92 28.18 -15.32
N VAL A 88 16.45 27.73 -14.15
CA VAL A 88 15.02 27.54 -13.90
C VAL A 88 14.36 28.91 -13.75
N CYS A 89 14.94 29.74 -12.89
CA CYS A 89 14.40 31.04 -12.51
C CYS A 89 15.44 31.83 -11.72
N LYS A 90 15.24 33.14 -11.67
CA LYS A 90 15.95 34.04 -10.74
C LYS A 90 14.91 34.60 -9.78
N LYS A 91 15.15 34.45 -8.48
CA LYS A 91 14.24 34.92 -7.44
C LYS A 91 15.04 35.69 -6.40
N LYS A 92 14.48 36.84 -6.00
CA LYS A 92 14.97 37.60 -4.85
C LYS A 92 14.19 37.16 -3.63
N LEU A 93 14.86 36.52 -2.68
CA LEU A 93 14.23 36.02 -1.45
C LEU A 93 14.05 37.17 -0.46
N THR A 94 12.85 37.31 0.09
CA THR A 94 12.59 38.26 1.20
C THR A 94 13.17 37.72 2.51
N LYS A 95 13.26 38.56 3.54
CA LYS A 95 13.77 38.15 4.85
C LYS A 95 12.93 37.03 5.47
N GLU A 96 11.62 37.07 5.28
CA GLU A 96 10.69 36.04 5.74
C GLU A 96 10.91 34.72 4.99
N GLU A 97 11.11 34.77 3.68
CA GLU A 97 11.40 33.59 2.86
C GLU A 97 12.77 32.96 3.21
N VAL A 98 13.79 33.80 3.48
CA VAL A 98 15.09 33.34 3.99
C VAL A 98 14.94 32.64 5.33
N ALA A 99 14.16 33.19 6.26
CA ALA A 99 13.89 32.57 7.55
C ALA A 99 13.14 31.22 7.41
N GLN A 100 12.21 31.10 6.46
CA GLN A 100 11.54 29.84 6.14
C GLN A 100 12.53 28.78 5.65
N PHE A 101 13.40 29.13 4.68
CA PHE A 101 14.43 28.22 4.19
C PHE A 101 15.43 27.85 5.29
N ARG A 102 15.88 28.81 6.11
CA ARG A 102 16.77 28.55 7.26
C ARG A 102 16.15 27.55 8.22
N THR A 103 14.86 27.71 8.54
CA THR A 103 14.12 26.76 9.39
C THR A 103 14.03 25.39 8.74
N ALA A 104 13.77 25.31 7.44
CA ALA A 104 13.74 24.04 6.71
C ALA A 104 15.11 23.33 6.70
N VAL A 105 16.20 24.08 6.46
CA VAL A 105 17.57 23.55 6.46
C VAL A 105 17.97 23.09 7.86
N SER A 106 17.61 23.81 8.92
CA SER A 106 17.88 23.40 10.32
C SER A 106 17.23 22.08 10.73
N LYS A 107 16.20 21.64 10.00
CA LYS A 107 15.45 20.40 10.24
C LYS A 107 15.73 19.32 9.19
N ASP A 108 16.79 19.49 8.39
CA ASP A 108 17.17 18.59 7.30
C ASP A 108 16.00 18.25 6.38
N TYR A 109 15.32 19.28 5.86
CA TYR A 109 14.22 19.08 4.93
C TYR A 109 14.71 18.41 3.64
N TYR A 110 13.95 17.41 3.20
CA TYR A 110 14.10 16.79 1.90
C TYR A 110 12.95 17.20 0.96
N PHE A 111 13.19 17.14 -0.33
CA PHE A 111 12.16 17.20 -1.36
C PHE A 111 11.98 15.84 -2.01
N GLN A 112 10.76 15.57 -2.47
CA GLN A 112 10.43 14.41 -3.29
C GLN A 112 9.82 14.85 -4.61
N MET A 113 10.34 14.30 -5.70
CA MET A 113 9.85 14.49 -7.07
C MET A 113 9.69 13.12 -7.75
N TYR A 114 8.99 13.09 -8.88
CA TYR A 114 8.79 11.90 -9.69
C TYR A 114 9.10 12.19 -11.15
N TYR A 115 9.90 11.33 -11.77
CA TYR A 115 10.22 11.36 -13.19
C TYR A 115 9.96 9.97 -13.78
N ASP A 116 9.09 9.85 -14.78
CA ASP A 116 8.66 8.54 -15.32
C ASP A 116 8.21 7.54 -14.22
N ASP A 117 7.45 8.05 -13.24
CA ASP A 117 7.01 7.36 -12.02
C ASP A 117 8.13 6.84 -11.09
N LEU A 118 9.39 7.19 -11.36
CA LEU A 118 10.52 6.92 -10.48
C LEU A 118 10.67 8.05 -9.45
N PRO A 119 10.70 7.73 -8.14
CA PRO A 119 10.85 8.73 -7.10
C PRO A 119 12.30 9.23 -7.02
N ILE A 120 12.44 10.54 -6.79
CA ILE A 120 13.70 11.23 -6.60
C ILE A 120 13.63 11.95 -5.27
N TRP A 121 14.68 11.80 -4.45
CA TRP A 121 14.82 12.54 -3.20
C TRP A 121 16.12 13.34 -3.20
N GLY A 122 16.10 14.48 -2.53
CA GLY A 122 17.28 15.30 -2.29
C GLY A 122 17.06 16.23 -1.11
N PHE A 123 18.15 16.69 -0.50
CA PHE A 123 18.10 17.65 0.59
C PHE A 123 18.06 19.08 0.03
N LEU A 124 17.38 19.97 0.74
CA LEU A 124 17.27 21.38 0.35
C LEU A 124 18.55 22.17 0.62
N GLY A 125 19.29 21.80 1.66
CA GLY A 125 20.48 22.50 2.09
C GLY A 125 21.29 21.68 3.08
N LYS A 126 22.32 22.31 3.63
CA LYS A 126 23.12 21.79 4.73
C LYS A 126 23.39 22.90 5.73
N PHE A 127 23.62 22.55 6.98
CA PHE A 127 24.15 23.49 7.96
C PHE A 127 25.49 22.98 8.45
N ASP A 128 26.45 23.89 8.57
CA ASP A 128 27.78 23.59 9.12
C ASP A 128 27.89 24.28 10.48
N SER A 129 28.31 23.53 11.49
CA SER A 129 28.57 24.04 12.84
C SER A 129 30.07 24.13 13.04
N GLU A 130 30.66 25.32 12.81
CA GLU A 130 32.10 25.55 13.01
C GLU A 130 32.45 25.78 14.50
N GLY A 131 31.46 25.93 15.37
CA GLY A 131 31.63 26.02 16.83
C GLY A 131 30.30 26.03 17.60
N PRO A 132 30.31 26.16 18.94
CA PRO A 132 29.09 26.14 19.77
C PRO A 132 28.15 27.33 19.57
N SER A 133 28.61 28.41 18.91
CA SER A 133 27.85 29.66 18.75
C SER A 133 27.72 30.13 17.29
N GLU A 134 28.38 29.48 16.33
CA GLU A 134 28.37 29.88 14.92
C GLU A 134 27.88 28.73 14.05
N VAL A 135 26.57 28.72 13.80
CA VAL A 135 25.92 27.79 12.88
C VAL A 135 25.64 28.54 11.58
N LYS A 136 26.20 28.05 10.47
CA LYS A 136 25.97 28.60 9.14
C LYS A 136 24.97 27.74 8.40
N TYR A 137 24.01 28.36 7.74
CA TYR A 137 22.96 27.69 6.99
C TYR A 137 23.17 27.90 5.49
N TYR A 138 23.27 26.82 4.74
CA TYR A 138 23.49 26.87 3.31
C TYR A 138 22.34 26.21 2.55
N LEU A 139 21.84 26.90 1.53
CA LEU A 139 20.85 26.39 0.59
C LEU A 139 21.53 25.91 -0.70
N PHE A 140 21.11 24.76 -1.22
CA PHE A 140 21.57 24.30 -2.53
C PHE A 140 20.77 25.01 -3.64
N LYS A 141 21.48 25.73 -4.52
CA LYS A 141 20.85 26.42 -5.68
C LYS A 141 20.91 25.61 -6.98
N HIS A 142 21.81 24.62 -7.06
CA HIS A 142 22.08 23.84 -8.27
C HIS A 142 21.75 22.36 -8.07
N LEU A 143 20.90 21.80 -8.95
CA LEU A 143 20.54 20.39 -8.95
C LEU A 143 21.13 19.67 -10.17
N TYR A 144 21.89 18.60 -9.94
CA TYR A 144 22.34 17.67 -10.97
C TYR A 144 21.40 16.47 -11.04
N PHE A 145 20.77 16.28 -12.19
CA PHE A 145 20.00 15.09 -12.49
C PHE A 145 20.88 14.11 -13.28
N ASP A 146 21.23 12.99 -12.65
CA ASP A 146 21.88 11.86 -13.32
C ASP A 146 20.79 10.84 -13.67
N ILE A 147 20.55 10.65 -14.97
CA ILE A 147 19.50 9.76 -15.49
C ILE A 147 20.17 8.61 -16.24
N LEU A 148 19.89 7.37 -15.79
CA LEU A 148 20.29 6.15 -16.48
C LEU A 148 19.19 5.69 -17.42
N TYR A 149 19.56 5.36 -18.64
CA TYR A 149 18.64 4.88 -19.66
C TYR A 149 19.16 3.59 -20.31
N ASN A 150 18.23 2.78 -20.78
CA ASN A 150 18.51 1.58 -21.56
C ASN A 150 17.61 1.64 -22.80
N GLU A 151 18.22 1.72 -23.99
CA GLU A 151 17.53 1.97 -25.25
C GLU A 151 16.63 3.22 -25.17
N ASP A 152 15.32 3.06 -25.30
CA ASP A 152 14.33 4.16 -25.27
C ASP A 152 13.61 4.29 -23.92
N ARG A 153 14.20 3.74 -22.84
CA ARG A 153 13.56 3.63 -21.51
C ARG A 153 14.42 4.22 -20.40
N VAL A 154 13.76 4.92 -19.47
CA VAL A 154 14.39 5.40 -18.24
C VAL A 154 14.42 4.28 -17.20
N ILE A 155 15.61 4.03 -16.67
CA ILE A 155 15.84 2.95 -15.70
C ILE A 155 16.07 3.51 -14.30
N GLU A 156 16.88 4.56 -14.20
CA GLU A 156 17.19 5.18 -12.92
C GLU A 156 17.26 6.68 -13.07
N VAL A 157 16.84 7.39 -12.05
CA VAL A 157 17.05 8.83 -11.92
C VAL A 157 17.51 9.13 -10.50
N SER A 158 18.52 9.99 -10.40
CA SER A 158 19.01 10.51 -9.13
C SER A 158 19.23 12.01 -9.23
N ALA A 159 18.90 12.73 -8.15
CA ALA A 159 19.22 14.13 -7.99
C ALA A 159 20.36 14.28 -6.99
N LYS A 160 21.36 15.08 -7.36
CA LYS A 160 22.50 15.42 -6.51
C LYS A 160 22.61 16.94 -6.43
N SER A 161 22.85 17.46 -5.24
CA SER A 161 23.13 18.88 -5.03
C SER A 161 24.64 19.09 -4.96
N ASP A 162 25.16 20.14 -5.60
CA ASP A 162 26.60 20.47 -5.49
C ASP A 162 26.90 21.06 -4.10
N PRO A 163 27.88 20.52 -3.35
CA PRO A 163 28.36 21.18 -2.14
C PRO A 163 29.13 22.49 -2.41
N ASN A 164 29.53 22.80 -3.65
CA ASN A 164 30.22 24.04 -4.00
C ASN A 164 29.27 25.18 -4.40
N ASP A 165 28.08 24.86 -4.92
CA ASP A 165 27.06 25.84 -5.32
C ASP A 165 26.06 26.10 -4.20
N LEU A 166 26.54 26.80 -3.17
CA LEU A 166 25.78 27.14 -1.97
C LEU A 166 25.34 28.61 -1.97
N VAL A 167 24.23 28.87 -1.29
CA VAL A 167 23.78 30.21 -0.92
C VAL A 167 23.73 30.28 0.61
N ASP A 168 24.43 31.25 1.19
CA ASP A 168 24.41 31.49 2.63
C ASP A 168 23.10 32.17 3.04
N LEU A 169 22.40 31.54 3.99
CA LEU A 169 21.13 32.00 4.58
C LEU A 169 21.27 32.34 6.07
N THR A 170 22.48 32.50 6.57
CA THR A 170 22.74 32.71 8.01
C THR A 170 22.17 34.05 8.48
N GLU A 171 22.30 35.10 7.66
CA GLU A 171 21.80 36.45 7.97
C GLU A 171 20.37 36.69 7.48
N ASP A 172 19.57 37.43 8.25
CA ASP A 172 18.20 37.85 7.88
C ASP A 172 18.21 39.03 6.88
N LYS A 173 18.83 38.81 5.72
CA LYS A 173 18.94 39.78 4.62
C LYS A 173 18.24 39.25 3.37
N GLU A 174 17.90 40.15 2.45
CA GLU A 174 17.40 39.74 1.14
C GLU A 174 18.53 39.11 0.35
N VAL A 175 18.26 37.97 -0.29
CA VAL A 175 19.28 37.21 -1.04
C VAL A 175 18.77 36.94 -2.45
N ASP A 176 19.56 37.33 -3.46
CA ASP A 176 19.29 37.02 -4.85
C ASP A 176 19.78 35.61 -5.19
N VAL A 177 18.85 34.71 -5.53
CA VAL A 177 19.15 33.30 -5.85
C VAL A 177 18.73 32.98 -7.28
N ALA A 178 19.66 32.41 -8.04
CA ALA A 178 19.38 31.83 -9.34
C ALA A 178 19.37 30.30 -9.22
N PHE A 179 18.18 29.71 -9.28
CA PHE A 179 18.04 28.25 -9.27
C PHE A 179 18.41 27.70 -10.64
N THR A 180 19.33 26.74 -10.65
CA THR A 180 19.90 26.17 -11.88
C THR A 180 19.89 24.65 -11.79
N TYR A 181 19.95 24.00 -12.95
CA TYR A 181 20.02 22.55 -13.01
C TYR A 181 20.90 22.08 -14.18
N SER A 182 21.45 20.89 -14.01
CA SER A 182 22.19 20.17 -15.04
C SER A 182 21.62 18.77 -15.18
N VAL A 183 21.68 18.22 -16.38
CA VAL A 183 21.13 16.90 -16.71
C VAL A 183 22.20 16.11 -17.44
N LYS A 184 22.51 14.94 -16.92
CA LYS A 184 23.47 14.01 -17.49
C LYS A 184 22.78 12.68 -17.76
N TRP A 185 22.94 12.18 -18.97
CA TRP A 185 22.38 10.91 -19.39
C TRP A 185 23.50 9.86 -19.47
N LYS A 186 23.25 8.66 -18.97
CA LYS A 186 24.22 7.56 -19.05
C LYS A 186 23.51 6.26 -19.41
N GLU A 187 24.07 5.54 -20.37
CA GLU A 187 23.55 4.25 -20.81
C GLU A 187 23.83 3.15 -19.78
N THR A 188 22.89 2.22 -19.61
CA THR A 188 22.99 1.07 -18.70
C THR A 188 22.39 -0.19 -19.32
N ASP A 189 22.97 -1.35 -19.00
CA ASP A 189 22.50 -2.66 -19.47
C ASP A 189 21.38 -3.27 -18.59
N THR A 190 20.93 -2.55 -17.56
CA THR A 190 19.93 -3.04 -16.62
C THR A 190 18.55 -3.16 -17.27
N PRO A 191 17.88 -4.32 -17.17
CA PRO A 191 16.58 -4.52 -17.79
C PRO A 191 15.49 -3.69 -17.08
N PHE A 192 14.49 -3.24 -17.85
CA PHE A 192 13.39 -2.41 -17.33
C PHE A 192 12.62 -3.04 -16.16
N GLU A 193 12.48 -4.37 -16.15
CA GLU A 193 11.74 -5.09 -15.10
C GLU A 193 12.37 -4.93 -13.71
N GLN A 194 13.69 -4.79 -13.64
CA GLN A 194 14.44 -4.65 -12.38
C GLN A 194 14.62 -3.19 -11.96
N ARG A 195 14.04 -2.23 -12.70
CA ARG A 195 14.27 -0.80 -12.44
C ARG A 195 13.82 -0.35 -11.03
N MET A 196 12.79 -1.00 -10.49
CA MET A 196 12.23 -0.66 -9.18
C MET A 196 12.98 -1.31 -8.00
N ASP A 197 13.84 -2.29 -8.26
CA ASP A 197 14.51 -3.06 -7.20
C ASP A 197 15.37 -2.14 -6.32
N LYS A 198 16.10 -1.20 -6.93
CA LYS A 198 16.92 -0.21 -6.21
C LYS A 198 16.09 0.69 -5.29
N TYR A 199 14.93 1.14 -5.77
CA TYR A 199 14.04 2.03 -5.03
C TYR A 199 13.32 1.28 -3.90
N SER A 200 12.94 0.02 -4.11
CA SER A 200 12.32 -0.81 -3.08
C SER A 200 13.24 -1.03 -1.87
N GLN A 201 14.53 -1.28 -2.12
CA GLN A 201 15.55 -1.43 -1.07
C GLN A 201 15.86 -0.13 -0.32
N THR A 202 15.75 1.01 -1.00
CA THR A 202 16.04 2.33 -0.40
C THR A 202 14.83 2.89 0.35
N SER A 203 13.62 2.67 -0.16
CA SER A 203 12.35 3.09 0.45
C SER A 203 11.97 2.26 1.68
N SER A 204 12.50 1.04 1.81
CA SER A 204 12.56 0.32 3.09
C SER A 204 13.57 0.99 4.02
N LEU A 205 13.23 2.19 4.48
CA LEU A 205 13.97 2.91 5.52
C LEU A 205 14.10 1.98 6.74
N PRO A 206 15.32 1.62 7.17
CA PRO A 206 15.55 0.52 8.11
C PRO A 206 14.95 0.75 9.51
N HIS A 207 14.62 1.99 9.88
CA HIS A 207 14.13 2.30 11.23
C HIS A 207 12.65 2.01 11.46
N HIS A 208 11.78 2.03 10.43
CA HIS A 208 10.35 1.82 10.66
C HIS A 208 9.96 0.33 10.66
N LEU A 209 10.55 -0.48 9.76
CA LEU A 209 10.24 -1.90 9.67
C LEU A 209 10.64 -2.65 10.94
N GLU A 210 11.79 -2.31 11.55
CA GLU A 210 12.30 -2.95 12.77
C GLU A 210 11.38 -2.77 13.99
N ILE A 211 10.54 -1.73 14.02
CA ILE A 211 9.65 -1.47 15.16
C ILE A 211 8.29 -2.17 14.98
N HIS A 212 7.82 -2.33 13.75
CA HIS A 212 6.49 -2.91 13.50
C HIS A 212 6.41 -4.42 13.71
N TRP A 213 7.44 -5.19 13.32
CA TRP A 213 7.41 -6.66 13.49
C TRP A 213 7.41 -7.07 14.97
N PHE A 214 8.03 -6.28 15.86
CA PHE A 214 8.01 -6.51 17.30
C PHE A 214 6.59 -6.42 17.87
N SER A 215 5.79 -5.41 17.44
CA SER A 215 4.39 -5.29 17.86
C SER A 215 3.53 -6.45 17.33
N ILE A 216 3.78 -6.91 16.10
CA ILE A 216 3.03 -8.02 15.50
C ILE A 216 3.26 -9.32 16.28
N ILE A 217 4.53 -9.61 16.64
CA ILE A 217 4.87 -10.78 17.44
C ILE A 217 4.20 -10.70 18.82
N ASN A 218 4.28 -9.55 19.48
CA ASN A 218 3.69 -9.38 20.82
C ASN A 218 2.16 -9.60 20.81
N THR A 219 1.46 -9.09 19.80
CA THR A 219 0.03 -9.33 19.63
C THR A 219 -0.27 -10.81 19.33
N CYS A 220 0.51 -11.46 18.45
CA CYS A 220 0.31 -12.88 18.14
C CYS A 220 0.51 -13.78 19.37
N VAL A 221 1.57 -13.56 20.14
CA VAL A 221 1.85 -14.32 21.38
C VAL A 221 0.72 -14.15 22.38
N THR A 222 0.22 -12.93 22.57
CA THR A 222 -0.89 -12.64 23.49
C THR A 222 -2.17 -13.38 23.09
N VAL A 223 -2.51 -13.39 21.79
CA VAL A 223 -3.70 -14.10 21.27
C VAL A 223 -3.59 -15.62 21.51
N VAL A 224 -2.42 -16.22 21.25
CA VAL A 224 -2.20 -17.65 21.47
C VAL A 224 -2.31 -18.00 22.96
N LEU A 225 -1.73 -17.19 23.84
CA LEU A 225 -1.80 -17.42 25.29
C LEU A 225 -3.22 -17.29 25.84
N LEU A 226 -3.97 -16.26 25.44
CA LEU A 226 -5.37 -16.08 25.86
C LEU A 226 -6.26 -17.22 25.35
N THR A 227 -6.07 -17.65 24.10
CA THR A 227 -6.83 -18.77 23.52
C THR A 227 -6.49 -20.08 24.22
N GLY A 228 -5.22 -20.33 24.53
CA GLY A 228 -4.78 -21.49 25.31
C GLY A 228 -5.33 -21.49 26.73
N PHE A 229 -5.33 -20.34 27.40
CA PHE A 229 -5.92 -20.20 28.74
C PHE A 229 -7.42 -20.48 28.72
N LEU A 230 -8.16 -19.92 27.75
CA LEU A 230 -9.58 -20.20 27.58
C LEU A 230 -9.84 -21.69 27.31
N ALA A 231 -9.06 -22.31 26.42
CA ALA A 231 -9.18 -23.72 26.08
C ALA A 231 -8.89 -24.64 27.28
N THR A 232 -7.90 -24.31 28.11
CA THR A 232 -7.60 -25.08 29.34
C THR A 232 -8.69 -24.97 30.39
N ILE A 233 -9.26 -23.78 30.61
CA ILE A 233 -10.44 -23.61 31.48
C ILE A 233 -11.60 -24.45 30.96
N LEU A 234 -11.92 -24.32 29.66
CA LEU A 234 -13.03 -25.03 29.04
C LEU A 234 -12.84 -26.55 29.11
N THR A 235 -11.62 -27.04 28.85
CA THR A 235 -11.28 -28.47 28.99
C THR A 235 -11.37 -28.93 30.44
N ARG A 236 -10.96 -28.10 31.40
CA ARG A 236 -11.03 -28.44 32.82
C ARG A 236 -12.46 -28.53 33.31
N VAL A 237 -13.33 -27.58 32.90
CA VAL A 237 -14.76 -27.61 33.18
C VAL A 237 -15.39 -28.84 32.54
N LEU A 238 -15.13 -29.09 31.25
CA LEU A 238 -15.64 -30.27 30.54
C LEU A 238 -15.20 -31.60 31.18
N LYS A 239 -13.93 -31.70 31.60
CA LYS A 239 -13.42 -32.91 32.29
C LYS A 239 -14.08 -33.09 33.66
N ASN A 240 -14.23 -32.01 34.42
CA ASN A 240 -14.87 -32.04 35.72
C ASN A 240 -16.35 -32.44 35.61
N ASP A 241 -17.04 -31.88 34.61
CA ASP A 241 -18.41 -32.26 34.28
C ASP A 241 -18.46 -33.73 33.87
N PHE A 242 -17.59 -34.19 32.96
CA PHE A 242 -17.55 -35.57 32.49
C PHE A 242 -17.34 -36.57 33.64
N VAL A 243 -16.39 -36.32 34.55
CA VAL A 243 -16.11 -37.19 35.71
C VAL A 243 -17.29 -37.26 36.67
N LYS A 244 -17.97 -36.14 36.91
CA LYS A 244 -19.18 -36.10 37.73
C LYS A 244 -20.27 -36.99 37.15
N TYR A 245 -20.51 -36.88 35.84
CA TYR A 245 -21.54 -37.70 35.17
C TYR A 245 -21.17 -39.18 35.05
N THR A 246 -19.87 -39.55 34.97
CA THR A 246 -19.48 -40.98 34.92
C THR A 246 -19.63 -41.67 36.27
N HIS A 247 -19.42 -40.97 37.39
CA HIS A 247 -19.63 -41.53 38.72
C HIS A 247 -21.12 -41.62 39.09
N ASP A 248 -21.97 -40.71 38.59
CA ASP A 248 -23.42 -40.75 38.82
C ASP A 248 -24.12 -41.88 38.02
N GLU A 249 -23.50 -42.47 36.98
CA GLU A 249 -24.07 -43.64 36.26
C GLU A 249 -23.88 -44.99 37.00
N GLU A 250 -22.94 -45.09 37.96
CA GLU A 250 -22.68 -46.33 38.72
C GLU A 250 -23.56 -46.46 39.99
N ALA A 251 -24.27 -45.39 40.38
CA ALA A 251 -25.25 -45.40 41.47
C ALA A 251 -26.66 -45.68 40.91
N VAL A 252 -27.14 -46.91 41.09
CA VAL A 252 -28.42 -47.39 40.58
C VAL A 252 -29.61 -46.74 41.31
N ASP A 253 -30.60 -46.32 40.50
CA ASP A 253 -32.01 -45.98 40.76
C ASP A 253 -32.38 -44.59 41.33
N ASP A 254 -33.33 -43.94 40.65
CA ASP A 254 -34.15 -42.78 41.05
C ASP A 254 -33.55 -41.36 41.08
N GLN A 255 -32.79 -40.95 40.05
CA GLN A 255 -32.66 -39.52 39.73
C GLN A 255 -32.93 -39.21 38.25
N GLU A 256 -33.88 -38.30 38.05
CA GLU A 256 -34.35 -37.74 36.78
C GLU A 256 -33.19 -37.53 35.78
N GLU A 257 -33.35 -38.04 34.55
CA GLU A 257 -32.38 -37.93 33.45
C GLU A 257 -31.76 -36.52 33.38
N THR A 258 -30.50 -36.35 33.77
CA THR A 258 -29.94 -34.99 33.90
C THR A 258 -29.46 -34.43 32.55
N GLY A 259 -30.08 -33.33 32.13
CA GLY A 259 -29.49 -32.24 31.33
C GLY A 259 -28.98 -32.56 29.92
N TRP A 260 -27.82 -33.22 29.77
CA TRP A 260 -27.12 -33.37 28.49
C TRP A 260 -27.83 -34.34 27.52
N LYS A 261 -28.49 -35.38 28.05
CA LYS A 261 -29.34 -36.30 27.27
C LYS A 261 -30.59 -35.59 26.72
N TYR A 262 -31.17 -34.64 27.47
CA TYR A 262 -32.22 -33.75 26.96
C TYR A 262 -31.69 -32.72 25.94
N ILE A 263 -30.44 -32.27 26.11
CA ILE A 263 -29.80 -31.30 25.20
C ILE A 263 -29.49 -31.90 23.84
N HIS A 264 -29.23 -33.20 23.69
CA HIS A 264 -29.03 -33.81 22.37
C HIS A 264 -30.25 -33.61 21.43
N GLY A 265 -31.46 -33.47 21.99
CA GLY A 265 -32.67 -33.05 21.25
C GLY A 265 -32.79 -31.54 21.03
N ASP A 266 -32.26 -30.73 21.95
CA ASP A 266 -32.26 -29.26 21.90
C ASP A 266 -31.12 -28.66 21.05
N VAL A 267 -30.05 -29.41 20.76
CA VAL A 267 -28.96 -29.04 19.82
C VAL A 267 -29.50 -28.83 18.40
N PHE A 268 -30.59 -29.51 18.05
CA PHE A 268 -31.31 -29.33 16.78
C PHE A 268 -32.45 -28.31 16.85
N ARG A 269 -32.63 -27.63 17.99
CA ARG A 269 -33.71 -26.65 18.15
C ARG A 269 -33.31 -25.35 17.49
N TYR A 270 -34.08 -24.99 16.46
CA TYR A 270 -33.81 -23.77 15.73
C TYR A 270 -33.94 -22.53 16.64
N PRO A 271 -33.01 -21.57 16.54
CA PRO A 271 -33.07 -20.33 17.31
C PRO A 271 -34.33 -19.53 16.96
N LYS A 272 -34.89 -18.79 17.92
CA LYS A 272 -36.09 -17.94 17.71
C LYS A 272 -35.91 -16.95 16.55
N TYR A 273 -34.69 -16.45 16.34
CA TYR A 273 -34.35 -15.49 15.29
C TYR A 273 -33.42 -16.10 14.23
N LYS A 274 -33.92 -17.09 13.49
CA LYS A 274 -33.15 -17.82 12.44
C LYS A 274 -32.55 -16.89 11.39
N SER A 275 -33.33 -15.89 10.96
CA SER A 275 -32.90 -14.93 9.94
C SER A 275 -31.73 -14.06 10.40
N LEU A 276 -31.77 -13.54 11.63
CA LEU A 276 -30.72 -12.69 12.18
C LEU A 276 -29.43 -13.49 12.39
N PHE A 277 -29.53 -14.70 12.96
CA PHE A 277 -28.39 -15.58 13.18
C PHE A 277 -27.72 -15.98 11.86
N ALA A 278 -28.52 -16.37 10.86
CA ALA A 278 -28.01 -16.71 9.54
C ALA A 278 -27.38 -15.50 8.83
N ALA A 279 -27.97 -14.30 8.96
CA ALA A 279 -27.42 -13.08 8.40
C ALA A 279 -26.08 -12.69 9.06
N ALA A 280 -25.98 -12.79 10.39
CA ALA A 280 -24.74 -12.51 11.11
C ALA A 280 -23.62 -13.50 10.75
N PHE A 281 -23.94 -14.80 10.72
CA PHE A 281 -22.98 -15.84 10.36
C PHE A 281 -22.52 -15.73 8.91
N GLY A 282 -23.45 -15.54 7.97
CA GLY A 282 -23.15 -15.37 6.54
C GLY A 282 -22.29 -14.12 6.28
N SER A 283 -22.64 -12.99 6.90
CA SER A 283 -21.85 -11.75 6.80
C SER A 283 -20.46 -11.91 7.42
N GLY A 284 -20.36 -12.60 8.56
CA GLY A 284 -19.08 -12.89 9.21
C GLY A 284 -18.18 -13.78 8.35
N THR A 285 -18.73 -14.86 7.78
CA THR A 285 -17.98 -15.74 6.86
C THR A 285 -17.58 -15.00 5.58
N GLN A 286 -18.43 -14.08 5.06
CA GLN A 286 -18.10 -13.24 3.91
C GLN A 286 -16.87 -12.36 4.18
N LEU A 287 -16.90 -11.62 5.29
CA LEU A 287 -15.82 -10.71 5.67
C LEU A 287 -14.51 -11.48 5.94
N PHE A 288 -14.60 -12.62 6.63
CA PHE A 288 -13.43 -13.45 6.90
C PHE A 288 -12.80 -14.00 5.61
N THR A 289 -13.62 -14.53 4.70
CA THR A 289 -13.13 -15.06 3.42
C THR A 289 -12.49 -13.97 2.58
N LEU A 290 -13.09 -12.77 2.54
CA LEU A 290 -12.54 -11.61 1.86
C LEU A 290 -11.19 -11.19 2.45
N ALA A 291 -11.08 -11.11 3.78
CA ALA A 291 -9.85 -10.74 4.46
C ALA A 291 -8.71 -11.73 4.17
N VAL A 292 -8.98 -13.04 4.24
CA VAL A 292 -8.00 -14.09 3.91
C VAL A 292 -7.58 -14.00 2.44
N PHE A 293 -8.51 -13.78 1.52
CA PHE A 293 -8.20 -13.68 0.09
C PHE A 293 -7.33 -12.45 -0.22
N ILE A 294 -7.66 -11.28 0.34
CA ILE A 294 -6.84 -10.07 0.22
C ILE A 294 -5.43 -10.32 0.78
N PHE A 295 -5.33 -10.98 1.93
CA PHE A 295 -4.04 -11.31 2.53
C PHE A 295 -3.20 -12.25 1.64
N VAL A 296 -3.81 -13.27 1.04
CA VAL A 296 -3.11 -14.16 0.09
C VAL A 296 -2.66 -13.42 -1.17
N LEU A 297 -3.50 -12.54 -1.73
CA LEU A 297 -3.11 -11.70 -2.87
C LEU A 297 -1.95 -10.75 -2.53
N ALA A 298 -1.91 -10.23 -1.31
CA ALA A 298 -0.79 -9.45 -0.78
C ALA A 298 0.50 -10.27 -0.72
N LEU A 299 0.44 -11.51 -0.21
CA LEU A 299 1.61 -12.40 -0.17
C LEU A 299 2.12 -12.80 -1.56
N VAL A 300 1.22 -12.94 -2.53
CA VAL A 300 1.58 -13.23 -3.95
C VAL A 300 2.08 -11.97 -4.67
N GLY A 301 2.02 -10.78 -4.06
CA GLY A 301 2.60 -9.55 -4.61
C GLY A 301 1.75 -8.89 -5.70
N VAL A 302 0.50 -9.31 -5.90
CA VAL A 302 -0.39 -8.79 -6.95
C VAL A 302 -0.73 -7.30 -6.75
N PHE A 303 -0.59 -6.79 -5.52
CA PHE A 303 -0.82 -5.38 -5.19
C PHE A 303 0.27 -4.41 -5.70
N LEU A 304 1.44 -4.89 -6.12
CA LEU A 304 2.51 -4.00 -6.61
C LEU A 304 2.34 -3.60 -8.08
N SER A 305 1.44 -4.28 -8.81
CA SER A 305 1.15 -4.02 -10.23
C SER A 305 -0.24 -3.40 -10.44
N MET A 306 -0.56 -2.33 -9.71
CA MET A 306 -1.88 -1.67 -9.79
C MET A 306 -2.04 -0.86 -11.09
N GLN A 307 -2.53 -1.51 -12.14
CA GLN A 307 -3.17 -0.84 -13.28
C GLN A 307 -4.69 -0.61 -13.03
N PRO A 308 -5.37 0.24 -13.83
CA PRO A 308 -6.79 0.57 -13.68
C PRO A 308 -7.79 -0.61 -13.67
N GLY A 309 -7.35 -1.81 -14.08
CA GLY A 309 -8.17 -3.03 -14.08
C GLY A 309 -8.31 -3.73 -12.72
N SER A 310 -7.52 -3.36 -11.70
CA SER A 310 -7.53 -4.02 -10.38
C SER A 310 -8.89 -3.95 -9.67
N SER A 311 -9.64 -2.85 -9.89
CA SER A 311 -11.00 -2.68 -9.34
C SER A 311 -11.96 -3.78 -9.82
N VAL A 312 -11.75 -4.31 -11.03
CA VAL A 312 -12.58 -5.38 -11.62
C VAL A 312 -12.35 -6.71 -10.91
N TYR A 313 -11.12 -7.02 -10.50
CA TYR A 313 -10.82 -8.25 -9.75
C TYR A 313 -11.45 -8.22 -8.36
N CYS A 314 -11.31 -7.11 -7.63
CA CYS A 314 -11.95 -6.95 -6.33
C CYS A 314 -13.48 -7.03 -6.43
N THR A 315 -14.09 -6.31 -7.38
CA THR A 315 -15.55 -6.35 -7.57
C THR A 315 -16.05 -7.73 -7.99
N CYS A 316 -15.33 -8.45 -8.86
CA CYS A 316 -15.69 -9.82 -9.24
C CYS A 316 -15.60 -10.78 -8.05
N CYS A 317 -14.59 -10.66 -7.19
CA CYS A 317 -14.48 -11.45 -5.96
C CYS A 317 -15.57 -11.14 -4.94
N HIS A 318 -15.96 -9.86 -4.78
CA HIS A 318 -17.11 -9.47 -3.96
C HIS A 318 -18.41 -10.08 -4.48
N ILE A 319 -18.62 -10.09 -5.81
CA ILE A 319 -19.79 -10.70 -6.43
C ILE A 319 -19.79 -12.22 -6.22
N CYS A 320 -18.66 -12.90 -6.42
CA CYS A 320 -18.55 -14.35 -6.19
C CYS A 320 -18.78 -14.73 -4.73
N SER A 321 -18.26 -13.96 -3.77
CA SER A 321 -18.47 -14.20 -2.33
C SER A 321 -19.90 -13.87 -1.88
N TYR A 322 -20.57 -12.91 -2.52
CA TYR A 322 -22.01 -12.65 -2.33
C TYR A 322 -22.87 -13.80 -2.90
N ILE A 323 -22.56 -14.29 -4.11
CA ILE A 323 -23.24 -15.44 -4.73
C ILE A 323 -23.04 -16.70 -3.88
N TRP A 324 -21.84 -16.90 -3.33
CA TRP A 324 -21.54 -17.97 -2.37
C TRP A 324 -22.44 -17.91 -1.14
N ASN A 325 -22.58 -16.73 -0.53
CA ASN A 325 -23.42 -16.51 0.65
C ASN A 325 -24.91 -16.75 0.37
N CYS A 326 -25.43 -16.26 -0.76
CA CYS A 326 -26.81 -16.52 -1.16
C CYS A 326 -27.09 -18.02 -1.38
N ARG A 327 -26.13 -18.77 -1.93
CA ARG A 327 -26.25 -20.21 -2.13
C ARG A 327 -26.12 -21.00 -0.82
N LEU A 328 -25.25 -20.57 0.10
CA LEU A 328 -25.12 -21.16 1.43
C LEU A 328 -26.42 -20.97 2.24
N TYR A 329 -26.98 -19.75 2.22
CA TYR A 329 -28.27 -19.45 2.84
C TYR A 329 -29.40 -20.31 2.26
N ARG A 330 -29.41 -20.50 0.93
CA ARG A 330 -30.42 -21.34 0.26
C ARG A 330 -30.30 -22.82 0.64
N SER A 331 -29.08 -23.36 0.71
CA SER A 331 -28.82 -24.76 1.04
C SER A 331 -29.11 -25.11 2.50
N PHE A 332 -28.83 -24.20 3.44
CA PHE A 332 -29.06 -24.43 4.87
C PHE A 332 -30.48 -24.08 5.34
N PHE A 333 -31.16 -23.10 4.74
CA PHE A 333 -32.41 -22.54 5.31
C PHE A 333 -33.64 -22.55 4.39
N LEU A 334 -33.50 -22.64 3.06
CA LEU A 334 -34.66 -22.59 2.12
C LEU A 334 -35.05 -23.94 1.51
N LEU A 335 -34.18 -24.95 1.54
CA LEU A 335 -34.59 -26.31 1.17
C LEU A 335 -35.39 -26.91 2.33
N PRO A 336 -36.67 -27.30 2.14
CA PRO A 336 -37.40 -28.05 3.15
C PRO A 336 -36.61 -29.32 3.41
N ALA A 337 -36.23 -29.56 4.66
CA ALA A 337 -35.68 -30.85 5.08
C ALA A 337 -36.63 -31.95 4.60
N ARG A 338 -36.27 -32.65 3.52
CA ARG A 338 -36.93 -33.89 3.14
C ARG A 338 -36.59 -34.87 4.26
N ARG A 339 -37.56 -35.04 5.14
CA ARG A 339 -37.53 -35.97 6.27
C ARG A 339 -37.35 -37.39 5.73
N ASN A 340 -36.12 -37.86 5.65
CA ASN A 340 -35.84 -39.28 5.54
C ASN A 340 -35.41 -39.79 6.91
N LYS A 341 -36.30 -40.59 7.51
CA LYS A 341 -35.98 -41.48 8.62
C LYS A 341 -34.85 -42.39 8.17
N LEU A 342 -33.64 -42.17 8.66
CA LEU A 342 -32.55 -43.13 8.89
C LEU A 342 -31.34 -42.27 9.21
N GLY A 343 -30.75 -42.49 10.38
CA GLY A 343 -29.64 -41.71 10.90
C GLY A 343 -28.36 -41.90 10.09
N GLU A 344 -28.28 -41.23 8.95
CA GLU A 344 -27.02 -41.02 8.24
C GLU A 344 -26.58 -39.56 8.42
N GLU A 345 -25.27 -39.45 8.57
CA GLU A 345 -24.49 -38.30 8.95
C GLU A 345 -24.86 -37.01 8.21
N PHE A 346 -24.55 -35.89 8.85
CA PHE A 346 -24.48 -34.57 8.27
C PHE A 346 -23.37 -34.53 7.19
N VAL A 347 -23.55 -35.26 6.10
CA VAL A 347 -22.66 -35.21 4.95
C VAL A 347 -22.90 -33.87 4.29
N ILE A 348 -22.08 -32.87 4.66
CA ILE A 348 -21.84 -31.71 3.85
C ILE A 348 -21.51 -32.27 2.46
N ASN A 349 -22.45 -32.18 1.53
CA ASN A 349 -22.20 -32.61 0.17
C ASN A 349 -21.16 -31.63 -0.38
N TRP A 350 -19.88 -32.00 -0.35
CA TRP A 350 -18.76 -31.20 -0.86
C TRP A 350 -18.68 -31.23 -2.39
N LYS A 351 -19.50 -32.05 -3.07
CA LYS A 351 -19.50 -32.13 -4.54
C LYS A 351 -19.86 -30.80 -5.24
N PRO A 352 -20.86 -30.01 -4.78
CA PRO A 352 -21.11 -28.67 -5.31
C PRO A 352 -19.98 -27.70 -4.98
N VAL A 353 -19.37 -27.81 -3.79
CA VAL A 353 -18.26 -26.97 -3.30
C VAL A 353 -17.02 -27.12 -4.19
N LEU A 354 -16.67 -28.37 -4.52
CA LEU A 354 -15.56 -28.72 -5.40
C LEU A 354 -15.85 -28.32 -6.85
N TRP A 355 -17.09 -28.50 -7.33
CA TRP A 355 -17.49 -28.07 -8.67
C TRP A 355 -17.46 -26.54 -8.83
N THR A 356 -17.87 -25.75 -7.83
CA THR A 356 -17.72 -24.28 -7.90
C THR A 356 -16.27 -23.83 -7.86
N PHE A 357 -15.41 -24.43 -7.03
CA PHE A 357 -13.98 -24.09 -7.04
C PHE A 357 -13.31 -24.39 -8.39
N VAL A 358 -13.64 -25.52 -9.01
CA VAL A 358 -13.12 -25.90 -10.33
C VAL A 358 -13.75 -25.04 -11.43
N PHE A 359 -15.04 -24.75 -11.38
CA PHE A 359 -15.72 -23.94 -12.41
C PHE A 359 -15.35 -22.46 -12.33
N ASP A 360 -15.08 -21.93 -11.14
CA ASP A 360 -14.59 -20.55 -10.92
C ASP A 360 -13.10 -20.43 -11.29
N PHE A 361 -12.29 -21.46 -11.05
CA PHE A 361 -10.91 -21.53 -11.54
C PHE A 361 -10.85 -21.58 -13.08
N PHE A 362 -11.76 -22.34 -13.71
CA PHE A 362 -11.88 -22.37 -15.17
C PHE A 362 -12.47 -21.08 -15.75
N LEU A 363 -13.46 -20.45 -15.12
CA LEU A 363 -13.99 -19.14 -15.58
C LEU A 363 -12.96 -18.01 -15.45
N SER A 364 -12.07 -18.07 -14.45
CA SER A 364 -10.91 -17.18 -14.33
C SER A 364 -9.93 -17.31 -15.51
N GLN A 365 -9.81 -18.50 -16.09
CA GLN A 365 -8.93 -18.76 -17.24
C GLN A 365 -9.58 -18.47 -18.61
N TYR A 366 -10.92 -18.52 -18.72
CA TYR A 366 -11.63 -18.43 -20.01
C TYR A 366 -12.23 -17.05 -20.34
N ARG A 367 -12.12 -16.05 -19.46
CA ARG A 367 -12.64 -14.68 -19.72
C ARG A 367 -11.58 -13.61 -19.99
N CYS A 368 -10.41 -14.00 -20.49
CA CYS A 368 -9.39 -13.08 -21.03
C CYS A 368 -9.40 -12.95 -22.56
N ASN A 369 -10.51 -13.28 -23.25
CA ASN A 369 -10.56 -13.24 -24.73
C ASN A 369 -11.87 -12.68 -25.33
N CYS A 370 -12.49 -11.69 -24.70
CA CYS A 370 -13.52 -10.89 -25.37
C CYS A 370 -13.43 -9.40 -24.97
N LEU A 371 -13.10 -8.60 -25.98
CA LEU A 371 -13.10 -7.13 -26.11
C LEU A 371 -11.89 -6.37 -25.54
#